data_AF-A0A8J7SPA7-F1
#
_entry.id   AF-A0A8J7SPA7-F1
#
_cell.length_a   1.000
_cell.length_b   1.000
_cell.length_c   1.000
_cell.angle_alpha   90.00
_cell.angle_beta   90.00
_cell.angle_gamma   90.00
#
_symmetry.space_group_name_H-M   'P 1'
#
loop_
_entity.id
_entity.type
_entity.pdbx_description
1 polymer ?
#
loop_
_entity_poly.entity_id
_entity_poly.type
_entity_poly.pdbx_seq_one_letter_code
_entity_poly.pdbx_strand_id
1 'polypeptide(L)'
;MKRDYSINGFLQKTGNRDRGEGLFELETERLLEVNLNGSVWTKMGSMVAYHGGVKFTREGILSQGMGNLLKKAVSGEGARQW
;
A
#
# COMPACT_ATOMS: atom_id res chain seq x y z
N MET A 1 18.19 -20.01 -18.51
CA MET A 1 18.29 -18.54 -18.32
C MET A 1 19.53 -18.24 -17.50
N LYS A 2 20.55 -17.59 -18.09
CA LYS A 2 21.82 -17.26 -17.40
C LYS A 2 21.55 -16.08 -16.46
N ARG A 3 21.82 -16.22 -15.17
CA ARG A 3 21.69 -15.12 -14.22
C ARG A 3 22.99 -14.32 -14.23
N ASP A 4 22.95 -13.14 -14.83
CA ASP A 4 24.05 -12.18 -14.72
C ASP A 4 23.97 -11.51 -13.33
N TYR A 5 24.98 -11.76 -12.50
CA TYR A 5 25.12 -11.28 -11.12
C TYR A 5 26.01 -10.03 -10.99
N SER A 6 26.30 -9.36 -12.12
CA SER A 6 27.09 -8.13 -12.08
C SER A 6 26.28 -6.97 -11.49
N ILE A 7 26.98 -6.02 -10.86
CA ILE A 7 26.35 -4.79 -10.35
C ILE A 7 25.59 -4.04 -11.44
N ASN A 8 26.18 -3.96 -12.64
CA ASN A 8 25.53 -3.33 -13.80
C ASN A 8 24.26 -4.08 -14.23
N GLY A 9 24.28 -5.41 -14.18
CA GLY A 9 23.10 -6.22 -14.49
C GLY A 9 21.99 -6.05 -13.45
N PHE A 10 22.35 -5.87 -12.18
CA PHE A 10 21.40 -5.53 -11.12
C PHE A 10 20.78 -4.15 -11.38
N LEU A 11 21.61 -3.12 -11.57
CA LEU A 11 21.17 -1.74 -11.82
C LEU A 11 20.25 -1.64 -13.06
N GLN A 12 20.58 -2.34 -14.14
CA GLN A 12 19.72 -2.36 -15.33
C GLN A 12 18.36 -3.01 -15.07
N LYS A 13 18.28 -4.03 -14.20
CA LYS A 13 17.04 -4.78 -13.93
C LYS A 13 16.15 -4.11 -12.90
N THR A 14 16.73 -3.41 -11.92
CA THR A 14 16.00 -2.85 -10.78
C THR A 14 15.93 -1.33 -10.79
N GLY A 15 16.65 -0.66 -11.70
CA GLY A 15 16.54 0.78 -11.86
C GLY A 15 15.13 1.15 -12.32
N ASN A 16 14.57 2.19 -11.69
CA ASN A 16 13.29 2.75 -12.06
C ASN A 16 13.31 3.16 -13.55
N ARG A 17 12.20 2.90 -14.25
CA ARG A 17 11.97 3.31 -15.63
C ARG A 17 10.56 3.85 -15.71
N ASP A 18 10.42 5.12 -16.04
CA ASP A 18 9.13 5.71 -16.35
C ASP A 18 8.63 5.15 -17.69
N ARG A 19 7.57 4.33 -17.66
CA ARG A 19 6.91 3.78 -18.85
C ARG A 19 5.71 4.62 -19.27
N GLY A 20 5.34 5.64 -18.51
CA GLY A 20 4.17 6.47 -18.78
C GLY A 20 2.85 5.71 -18.70
N GLU A 21 2.76 4.66 -17.87
CA GLU A 21 1.56 3.79 -17.78
C GLU A 21 0.40 4.45 -16.98
N GLY A 22 0.57 5.67 -16.48
CA GLY A 22 -0.46 6.42 -15.76
C GLY A 22 -0.32 6.31 -14.25
N LEU A 23 -1.43 6.28 -13.50
CA LEU A 23 -1.42 6.32 -12.03
C LEU A 23 -0.72 5.12 -11.39
N PHE A 24 -0.85 3.93 -11.98
CA PHE A 24 -0.24 2.70 -11.50
C PHE A 24 0.64 2.12 -12.58
N GLU A 25 1.87 1.77 -12.22
CA GLU A 25 2.86 1.23 -13.15
C GLU A 25 3.60 0.06 -12.52
N LEU A 26 3.71 -1.06 -13.23
CA LEU A 26 4.43 -2.23 -12.73
C LEU A 26 5.93 -2.08 -13.03
N GLU A 27 6.65 -1.43 -12.10
CA GLU A 27 8.10 -1.17 -12.21
C GLU A 27 8.88 -2.49 -12.37
N THR A 28 8.61 -3.46 -11.50
CA THR A 28 9.17 -4.82 -11.55
C THR A 28 8.12 -5.87 -11.19
N GLU A 29 8.45 -7.16 -11.29
CA GLU A 29 7.56 -8.27 -10.87
C GLU A 29 7.02 -8.14 -9.43
N ARG A 30 7.68 -7.36 -8.57
CA ARG A 30 7.35 -7.24 -7.13
C ARG A 30 7.15 -5.79 -6.66
N LEU A 31 7.30 -4.80 -7.53
CA LEU A 31 7.17 -3.38 -7.18
C LEU A 31 6.14 -2.74 -8.09
N LEU A 32 5.17 -2.08 -7.47
CA LEU A 32 4.17 -1.26 -8.11
C LEU A 32 4.49 0.20 -7.80
N GLU A 33 4.79 0.96 -8.83
CA GLU A 33 4.96 2.40 -8.77
C GLU A 33 3.59 3.08 -8.84
N VAL A 34 3.45 4.18 -8.08
CA VAL A 34 2.24 5.00 -8.08
C VAL A 34 2.61 6.44 -8.40
N ASN A 35 2.19 6.90 -9.58
CA ASN A 35 2.27 8.30 -10.00
C ASN A 35 1.20 9.13 -9.28
N LEU A 36 1.44 9.40 -8.00
CA LEU A 36 0.44 9.94 -7.09
C LEU A 36 -0.06 11.34 -7.51
N ASN A 37 -1.30 11.39 -7.99
CA ASN A 37 -2.04 12.62 -8.21
C ASN A 37 -3.31 12.60 -7.33
N GLY A 38 -3.20 13.16 -6.12
CA GLY A 38 -4.28 13.14 -5.13
C GLY A 38 -4.06 12.08 -4.04
N SER A 39 -4.92 11.06 -3.97
CA SER A 39 -4.89 10.05 -2.89
C SER A 39 -5.21 8.66 -3.42
N VAL A 40 -4.54 7.66 -2.86
CA VAL A 40 -4.76 6.24 -3.16
C VAL A 40 -4.82 5.41 -1.88
N TRP A 41 -5.55 4.31 -1.94
CA TRP A 41 -5.52 3.29 -0.90
C TRP A 41 -4.34 2.36 -1.12
N THR A 42 -3.64 2.03 -0.04
CA THR A 42 -2.50 1.11 -0.06
C THR A 42 -2.57 0.23 1.17
N LYS A 43 -2.09 -1.02 1.05
CA LYS A 43 -2.01 -1.92 2.20
C LYS A 43 -1.01 -1.36 3.21
N MET A 44 -1.33 -1.41 4.48
CA MET A 44 -0.38 -1.02 5.52
C MET A 44 0.90 -1.85 5.40
N GLY A 45 2.05 -1.17 5.38
CA GLY A 45 3.36 -1.81 5.27
C GLY A 45 3.78 -2.24 3.85
N SER A 46 2.98 -1.99 2.81
CA SER A 46 3.40 -2.29 1.43
C SER A 46 4.23 -1.18 0.79
N MET A 47 4.31 0.01 1.40
CA MET A 47 5.12 1.12 0.90
C MET A 47 6.61 0.82 1.08
N VAL A 48 7.38 0.90 0.00
CA VAL A 48 8.82 0.62 -0.01
C VAL A 48 9.64 1.91 -0.02
N ALA A 49 9.32 2.84 -0.92
CA ALA A 49 9.98 4.13 -1.08
C ALA A 49 9.01 5.16 -1.68
N TYR A 50 9.30 6.44 -1.50
CA TYR A 50 8.54 7.53 -2.10
C TYR A 50 9.46 8.71 -2.44
N HIS A 51 9.07 9.49 -3.44
CA HIS A 51 9.72 10.75 -3.80
C HIS A 51 8.74 11.91 -3.64
N GLY A 52 9.25 13.05 -3.14
CA GLY A 52 8.44 14.26 -2.93
C GLY A 52 7.62 14.26 -1.63
N GLY A 53 6.62 15.14 -1.59
CA GLY A 53 5.77 15.36 -0.41
C GLY A 53 4.59 14.40 -0.34
N VAL A 54 4.79 13.21 0.23
CA VAL A 54 3.72 12.21 0.42
C VAL A 54 3.27 12.19 1.88
N LYS A 55 1.96 12.29 2.11
CA LYS A 55 1.35 12.17 3.45
C LYS A 55 0.62 10.84 3.58
N PHE A 56 1.01 10.05 4.59
CA PHE A 56 0.34 8.80 4.92
C PHE A 56 -0.69 9.04 6.01
N THR A 57 -1.93 8.62 5.77
CA THR A 57 -2.99 8.63 6.77
C THR A 57 -3.48 7.20 6.94
N ARG A 58 -3.39 6.67 8.16
CA ARG A 58 -4.02 5.39 8.47
C ARG A 58 -5.52 5.61 8.53
N GLU A 59 -6.30 4.83 7.78
CA GLU A 59 -7.72 4.72 8.10
C GLU A 59 -7.88 4.05 9.46
N GLY A 60 -8.29 4.86 10.44
CA GLY A 60 -8.53 4.39 11.79
C GLY A 60 -9.77 3.51 11.85
N ILE A 61 -9.81 2.63 12.84
CA ILE A 61 -10.99 1.85 13.27
C ILE A 61 -12.22 2.76 13.50
N LEU A 62 -11.98 4.05 13.76
CA LEU A 62 -13.00 5.08 13.97
C LEU A 62 -13.65 5.61 12.67
N SER A 63 -13.01 5.43 11.50
CA SER A 63 -13.60 5.79 10.20
C SER A 63 -14.84 4.94 9.89
N GLN A 64 -14.90 3.72 10.43
CA GLN A 64 -16.05 2.81 10.36
C GLN A 64 -16.98 2.89 11.59
N GLY A 65 -16.83 3.93 12.41
CA GLY A 65 -17.80 4.39 13.40
C GLY A 65 -17.64 3.81 14.80
N MET A 66 -17.40 4.70 15.78
CA MET A 66 -17.72 4.43 17.20
C MET A 66 -19.14 3.89 17.36
N GLY A 67 -20.06 4.24 16.47
CA GLY A 67 -21.42 3.73 16.43
C GLY A 67 -21.52 2.21 16.28
N ASN A 68 -20.64 1.53 15.55
CA ASN A 68 -20.68 0.06 15.45
C ASN A 68 -20.16 -0.61 16.73
N LEU A 69 -19.16 -0.02 17.40
CA LEU A 69 -18.66 -0.51 18.68
C LEU A 69 -19.66 -0.25 19.81
N LEU A 70 -20.28 0.94 19.84
CA LEU A 70 -21.36 1.27 20.76
C LEU A 70 -22.60 0.41 20.50
N LYS A 71 -23.00 0.18 19.24
CA LYS A 71 -24.10 -0.73 18.90
C LYS A 71 -23.84 -2.15 19.38
N LYS A 72 -22.61 -2.67 19.22
CA LYS A 72 -22.23 -3.99 19.76
C LYS A 72 -22.23 -4.03 21.30
N ALA A 73 -21.86 -2.93 21.95
CA ALA A 73 -21.91 -2.82 23.41
C ALA A 73 -23.35 -2.71 23.94
N VAL A 74 -24.24 -2.03 23.21
CA VAL A 74 -25.65 -1.80 23.59
C VAL A 74 -26.56 -2.97 23.21
N SER A 75 -26.36 -3.63 22.06
CA SER A 75 -27.18 -4.78 21.65
C SER A 75 -26.90 -6.03 22.48
N GLY A 76 -25.78 -6.07 23.22
CA GLY A 76 -25.45 -7.17 24.13
C GLY A 76 -25.11 -8.50 23.44
N GLU A 77 -25.01 -8.51 22.11
CA GLU A 77 -24.76 -9.71 21.30
C GLU A 77 -23.30 -10.23 21.43
N GLY A 78 -22.44 -9.55 22.20
CA GLY A 78 -21.06 -9.97 22.47
C GLY A 78 -20.82 -10.78 23.75
N ALA A 79 -21.84 -10.96 24.61
CA ALA A 79 -21.69 -11.58 25.94
C ALA A 79 -22.54 -12.85 26.14
N ARG A 80 -22.73 -13.65 25.09
CA ARG A 80 -23.38 -14.97 25.19
C ARG A 80 -22.66 -16.04 24.38
N GLN A 81 -21.45 -16.38 24.80
CA GLN A 81 -20.83 -17.70 24.59
C GLN A 81 -19.88 -17.98 25.76
N TRP A 82 -20.42 -18.52 26.86
CA TRP A 82 -19.96 -19.63 27.71
C TRP A 82 -21.15 -20.06 28.57
#